data_AF-A4C3D7-F1
#
_entry.id   AF-A4C3D7-F1
#
_cell.length_a   1.000
_cell.length_b   1.000
_cell.length_c   1.000
_cell.angle_alpha   90.00
_cell.angle_beta   90.00
_cell.angle_gamma   90.00
#
_symmetry.space_group_name_H-M   'P 1'
#
loop_
_entity.id
_entity.type
_entity.pdbx_description
1 polymer ?
#
loop_
_entity_poly.entity_id
_entity_poly.type
_entity_poly.pdbx_seq_one_letter_code
_entity_poly.pdbx_strand_id
1 'polypeptide(L)' 'MNIEIVKKADHLKLIEIWESSVRATHDFLAEEDLQELKPLILEQYFDAV' A
#
# COMPACT_ATOMS: atom_id res chain seq x y z
N MET A 1 -1.81 -23.43 -2.05
CA MET A 1 -1.71 -21.96 -1.97
C MET A 1 -2.84 -21.41 -2.80
N ASN A 2 -3.81 -20.75 -2.19
CA ASN A 2 -4.93 -20.14 -2.90
C ASN A 2 -4.56 -18.69 -3.18
N ILE A 3 -4.53 -18.31 -4.46
CA ILE A 3 -4.30 -16.94 -4.90
C ILE A 3 -5.65 -16.45 -5.44
N GLU A 4 -6.13 -15.33 -4.92
CA GLU A 4 -7.41 -14.73 -5.31
C GLU A 4 -7.17 -13.43 -6.06
N ILE A 5 -8.06 -13.10 -7.00
CA ILE A 5 -8.03 -11.81 -7.70
C ILE A 5 -8.57 -10.75 -6.75
N VAL A 6 -7.74 -9.75 -6.50
CA VAL A 6 -8.08 -8.55 -5.72
C VAL A 6 -9.14 -7.72 -6.43
N LYS A 7 -10.06 -7.15 -5.65
CA LYS A 7 -11.04 -6.15 -6.11
C LYS A 7 -10.73 -4.81 -5.45
N LYS A 8 -11.28 -3.72 -6.01
CA LYS A 8 -11.17 -2.37 -5.42
C LYS A 8 -11.60 -2.30 -3.94
N ALA A 9 -12.55 -3.12 -3.52
CA ALA A 9 -12.99 -3.19 -2.12
C ALA A 9 -11.87 -3.67 -1.17
N ASP A 10 -10.89 -4.42 -1.67
CA ASP A 10 -9.77 -4.93 -0.89
C ASP A 10 -8.64 -3.89 -0.74
N HIS A 11 -8.65 -2.81 -1.53
CA HIS A 11 -7.58 -1.80 -1.54
C HIS A 11 -7.38 -1.15 -0.17
N LEU A 12 -8.44 -0.96 0.61
CA LEU A 12 -8.35 -0.42 1.97
C LEU A 12 -7.56 -1.36 2.89
N LYS A 13 -7.68 -2.66 2.72
CA LYS A 13 -6.91 -3.64 3.48
C LYS A 13 -5.47 -3.72 2.96
N LEU A 14 -5.28 -3.63 1.66
CA LEU A 14 -3.96 -3.68 1.04
C LEU A 14 -3.10 -2.47 1.41
N ILE A 15 -3.69 -1.27 1.54
CA ILE A 15 -2.92 -0.08 1.92
C ILE A 15 -2.41 -0.16 3.36
N GLU A 16 -3.17 -0.77 4.27
CA GLU A 16 -2.71 -1.03 5.65
C GLU A 16 -1.53 -2.01 5.68
N ILE A 17 -1.61 -3.09 4.89
CA ILE A 17 -0.53 -4.08 4.77
C ILE A 17 0.72 -3.45 4.16
N TRP A 18 0.55 -2.66 3.09
CA TRP A 18 1.63 -1.91 2.46
C TRP A 18 2.30 -0.98 3.47
N GLU A 19 1.53 -0.15 4.18
CA GLU A 19 2.07 0.80 5.15
C GLU A 19 2.85 0.06 6.25
N SER A 20 2.28 -1.01 6.82
CA SER A 20 2.95 -1.79 7.85
C SER A 20 4.26 -2.43 7.34
N SER A 21 4.28 -2.87 6.08
CA SER A 21 5.46 -3.48 5.47
C SER A 21 6.57 -2.46 5.22
N VAL A 22 6.19 -1.26 4.73
CA VAL A 22 7.11 -0.14 4.51
C VAL A 22 7.72 0.30 5.85
N ARG A 23 6.90 0.52 6.88
CA ARG A 23 7.40 0.91 8.23
C ARG A 23 8.33 -0.12 8.85
N ALA A 24 8.16 -1.41 8.53
CA ALA A 24 9.00 -2.47 9.06
C ALA A 24 10.35 -2.62 8.35
N THR A 25 10.50 -2.10 7.13
CA THR A 25 11.65 -2.42 6.26
C THR A 25 12.35 -1.19 5.68
N HIS A 26 11.68 -0.04 5.63
CA HIS A 26 12.17 1.22 5.05
C HIS A 26 12.27 2.28 6.16
N ASP A 27 13.11 2.01 7.16
CA ASP A 27 13.42 2.93 8.26
C ASP A 27 14.09 4.24 7.80
N PHE A 28 14.61 4.25 6.57
CA PHE A 28 15.18 5.42 5.91
C PHE A 28 14.14 6.38 5.32
N LEU A 29 12.87 5.97 5.19
CA LEU A 29 11.81 6.80 4.60
C LEU A 29 11.27 7.76 5.66
N ALA A 30 11.19 9.05 5.33
CA ALA A 30 10.60 10.03 6.24
C ALA A 30 9.07 9.82 6.34
N GLU A 31 8.51 10.15 7.50
CA GLU A 31 7.08 10.01 7.74
C GLU A 31 6.26 10.86 6.75
N GLU A 32 6.74 12.05 6.42
CA GLU A 32 6.10 12.95 5.44
C GLU A 32 6.00 12.29 4.07
N ASP A 33 7.09 11.74 3.56
CA ASP A 33 7.13 11.05 2.26
C ASP A 33 6.18 9.85 2.25
N LEU A 34 6.13 9.08 3.35
CA LEU A 34 5.21 7.93 3.47
C LEU A 34 3.75 8.39 3.38
N GLN A 35 3.38 9.47 4.07
CA GLN A 35 2.01 10.01 4.03
C GLN A 35 1.66 10.59 2.66
N GLU A 36 2.62 11.18 1.94
CA GLU A 36 2.40 11.64 0.55
C GLU A 36 2.20 10.48 -0.43
N LEU A 37 2.94 9.37 -0.25
CA LEU A 37 2.84 8.19 -1.12
C LEU A 37 1.56 7.39 -0.89
N LYS A 38 1.08 7.31 0.36
CA LYS A 38 -0.09 6.50 0.73
C LYS A 38 -1.35 6.73 -0.13
N PRO A 39 -1.85 7.97 -0.35
CA PRO A 39 -3.01 8.19 -1.21
C PRO A 39 -2.73 7.86 -2.68
N LEU A 40 -1.51 8.10 -3.17
CA LEU A 40 -1.14 7.76 -4.56
C LEU A 40 -1.17 6.23 -4.79
N ILE A 41 -0.67 5.46 -3.82
CA ILE A 41 -0.72 3.99 -3.85
C ILE A 41 -2.16 3.49 -3.88
N LEU A 42 -2.99 4.03 -2.98
CA LEU A 42 -4.38 3.61 -2.83
C LEU A 42 -5.22 3.91 -4.09
N GLU A 43 -5.04 5.10 -4.67
CA GLU A 43 -5.91 5.62 -5.73
C GLU A 43 -5.41 5.31 -7.15
N GLN A 44 -4.11 5.17 -7.34
CA GLN A 44 -3.52 5.05 -8.69
C GLN A 44 -2.76 3.74 -8.89
N TYR A 45 -1.89 3.36 -7.96
CA TYR A 45 -0.94 2.28 -8.24
C TYR A 45 -1.52 0.87 -8.03
N PHE A 46 -2.50 0.68 -7.13
CA PHE A 46 -3.16 -0.63 -7.03
C PHE A 46 -3.96 -1.03 -8.28
N ASP A 47 -4.49 -0.05 -9.03
CA ASP A 47 -5.20 -0.33 -10.29
C ASP A 47 -4.26 -0.57 -11.48
N ALA A 48 -2.96 -0.25 -11.33
CA ALA A 48 -1.99 -0.29 -12.42
C ALA A 48 -1.24 -1.64 -12.55
N VAL A 49 -1.53 -2.61 -11.68
CA VAL A 49 -0.81 -3.90 -11.55
C VAL A 49 -1.72 -5.11 -11.64
#